data_AF-A0A529LKB7-F1
#
_entry.id   AF-A0A529LKB7-F1
#
_cell.length_a   1.000
_cell.length_b   1.000
_cell.length_c   1.000
_cell.angle_alpha   90.00
_cell.angle_beta   90.00
_cell.angle_gamma   90.00
#
_symmetry.space_group_name_H-M   'P 1'
#
loop_
_entity.id
_entity.type
_entity.pdbx_description
1 polymer ?
#
loop_
_entity_poly.entity_id
_entity_poly.type
_entity_poly.pdbx_seq_one_letter_code
_entity_poly.pdbx_strand_id
1 'polypeptide(L)'
;YTVGDATALAKLRNDDERIDVKYTSVFRELLTYMMEDPRNITACTHLLFCAKNLERIGDHVTNIAENAYYVLTGTQLPANRPKQDETAMSAPAA
;
A
#
# COMPACT_ATOMS: atom_id res chain seq x y z
N TYR A 1 -19.29 -3.01 -8.46
CA TYR A 1 -19.20 -4.37 -7.87
C TYR A 1 -20.38 -5.17 -8.40
N THR A 2 -20.18 -5.98 -9.44
CA THR A 2 -21.15 -6.98 -9.88
C THR A 2 -21.01 -8.19 -8.98
N VAL A 3 -22.12 -8.64 -8.40
CA VAL A 3 -22.16 -9.77 -7.47
C VAL A 3 -21.53 -11.01 -8.11
N GLY A 4 -20.51 -11.58 -7.46
CA GLY A 4 -19.98 -12.92 -7.79
C GLY A 4 -18.69 -13.02 -8.61
N ASP A 5 -17.94 -11.93 -8.85
CA ASP A 5 -16.69 -12.01 -9.63
C ASP A 5 -15.45 -12.25 -8.76
N ALA A 6 -15.09 -13.53 -8.58
CA ALA A 6 -13.88 -13.95 -7.87
C ALA A 6 -12.58 -13.47 -8.56
N THR A 7 -12.59 -13.31 -9.89
CA THR A 7 -11.44 -12.81 -10.66
C THR A 7 -11.19 -11.34 -10.36
N ALA A 8 -12.26 -10.54 -10.28
CA ALA A 8 -12.17 -9.13 -9.92
C ALA A 8 -11.61 -8.94 -8.50
N LEU A 9 -11.97 -9.82 -7.55
CA LEU A 9 -11.43 -9.78 -6.19
C LEU A 9 -9.92 -10.10 -6.14
N ALA A 10 -9.49 -11.13 -6.88
CA ALA A 10 -8.07 -11.45 -7.01
C ALA A 10 -7.28 -10.31 -7.67
N LYS A 11 -7.85 -9.67 -8.70
CA LYS A 11 -7.24 -8.50 -9.33
C LYS A 11 -7.16 -7.31 -8.37
N LEU A 12 -8.23 -7.01 -7.64
CA LEU A 12 -8.28 -5.92 -6.66
C LEU A 12 -7.18 -6.09 -5.59
N ARG A 13 -7.02 -7.32 -5.08
CA ARG A 13 -5.95 -7.67 -4.15
C ARG A 13 -4.55 -7.39 -4.71
N ASN A 14 -4.32 -7.67 -5.99
CA ASN A 14 -3.02 -7.46 -6.62
C ASN A 14 -2.76 -5.98 -6.93
N ASP A 15 -3.82 -5.23 -7.28
CA ASP A 15 -3.71 -3.80 -7.61
C ASP A 15 -3.21 -2.94 -6.42
N ASP A 16 -3.39 -3.42 -5.18
CA ASP A 16 -2.88 -2.79 -3.97
C ASP A 16 -1.34 -2.68 -3.93
N GLU A 17 -0.60 -3.50 -4.68
CA GLU A 17 0.87 -3.38 -4.79
C GLU A 17 1.27 -2.01 -5.36
N ARG A 18 0.41 -1.43 -6.19
CA ARG A 18 0.62 -0.08 -6.73
C ARG A 18 0.53 0.99 -5.65
N ILE A 19 -0.26 0.76 -4.61
CA ILE A 19 -0.37 1.67 -3.46
C ILE A 19 0.89 1.59 -2.63
N ASP A 20 1.41 0.39 -2.35
CA ASP A 20 2.68 0.17 -1.63
C ASP A 20 3.86 0.89 -2.32
N VAL A 21 4.00 0.67 -3.63
CA VAL A 21 5.07 1.30 -4.43
C VAL A 21 4.94 2.83 -4.41
N LYS A 22 3.71 3.35 -4.54
CA LYS A 22 3.46 4.79 -4.51
C LYS A 22 3.76 5.38 -3.13
N TYR A 23 3.40 4.68 -2.06
CA TYR A 23 3.73 5.07 -0.70
C TYR A 23 5.25 5.17 -0.50
N THR A 24 6.01 4.16 -0.92
CA THR A 24 7.49 4.17 -0.85
C THR A 24 8.09 5.36 -1.63
N SER A 25 7.58 5.65 -2.82
CA SER A 25 8.02 6.80 -3.61
C SER A 25 7.74 8.13 -2.92
N VAL A 26 6.52 8.33 -2.43
CA VAL A 26 6.11 9.57 -1.73
C VAL A 26 6.90 9.73 -0.42
N PHE A 27 7.16 8.64 0.29
CA PHE A 27 7.97 8.65 1.50
C PHE A 27 9.37 9.21 1.23
N ARG A 28 10.06 8.71 0.20
CA ARG A 28 11.41 9.18 -0.19
C ARG A 28 11.39 10.64 -0.66
N GLU A 29 10.41 11.03 -1.46
CA GLU A 29 10.24 12.41 -1.95
C GLU A 29 10.03 13.42 -0.80
N LEU A 30 9.16 13.08 0.15
CA LEU A 30 8.91 13.94 1.31
C LEU A 30 10.15 14.08 2.20
N LEU A 31 10.97 13.02 2.35
CA LEU A 31 12.25 13.13 3.06
C LEU A 31 13.22 14.09 2.34
N THR A 32 13.28 14.04 1.01
CA THR A 32 14.08 15.00 0.23
C THR A 32 13.65 16.44 0.51
N TYR A 33 12.35 16.74 0.49
CA TYR A 33 11.86 18.09 0.80
C TYR A 33 12.14 18.55 2.23
N MET A 34 12.13 17.63 3.21
CA MET A 34 12.54 17.93 4.59
C MET A 34 14.03 18.23 4.71
N MET A 35 14.87 17.53 3.94
CA MET A 35 16.33 17.72 3.90
C MET A 35 16.72 19.01 3.18
N GLU A 36 15.99 19.40 2.14
CA GLU A 36 16.22 20.65 1.40
C GLU A 36 15.90 21.90 2.22
N ASP A 37 14.81 21.88 3.00
CA ASP A 37 14.42 22.99 3.89
C ASP A 37 13.70 22.48 5.15
N PRO A 38 14.31 22.62 6.34
CA PRO A 38 13.71 22.19 7.61
C PRO A 38 12.33 22.81 7.92
N ARG A 39 11.97 23.94 7.31
CA ARG A 39 10.64 24.55 7.46
C ARG A 39 9.53 23.66 6.87
N ASN A 40 9.87 22.74 5.98
CA ASN A 40 8.93 21.79 5.38
C ASN A 40 8.61 20.59 6.28
N ILE A 41 9.34 20.37 7.38
CA ILE A 41 9.22 19.17 8.23
C ILE A 41 7.76 18.95 8.65
N THR A 42 7.12 19.94 9.27
CA THR A 42 5.76 19.78 9.78
C THR A 42 4.75 19.44 8.67
N ALA A 43 4.81 20.14 7.53
CA ALA A 43 3.91 19.89 6.41
C ALA A 43 4.13 18.50 5.81
N CYS A 44 5.39 18.12 5.58
CA CYS A 44 5.74 16.82 5.02
C CYS A 44 5.38 15.68 5.98
N THR A 45 5.48 15.86 7.31
CA THR A 45 5.03 14.87 8.30
C THR A 45 3.53 14.63 8.21
N HIS A 46 2.71 15.68 8.06
CA HIS A 46 1.27 15.50 7.86
C HIS A 46 0.97 14.75 6.55
N LEU A 47 1.68 15.05 5.47
CA LEU A 47 1.55 14.32 4.21
C LEU A 47 1.98 12.85 4.33
N LEU A 48 3.03 12.54 5.08
CA LEU A 48 3.43 11.17 5.41
C LEU A 48 2.31 10.41 6.14
N PHE A 49 1.65 11.05 7.11
CA PHE A 49 0.50 10.44 7.78
C PHE A 49 -0.66 10.20 6.81
N CYS A 50 -0.98 11.15 5.93
CA CYS A 50 -1.99 10.94 4.90
C CYS A 50 -1.63 9.76 3.99
N ALA A 51 -0.39 9.70 3.49
CA ALA A 51 0.10 8.62 2.64
C ALA A 51 0.03 7.26 3.34
N LYS A 52 0.44 7.17 4.61
CA LYS A 52 0.34 5.92 5.39
C LYS A 52 -1.11 5.51 5.64
N ASN A 53 -2.01 6.45 5.90
CA ASN A 53 -3.43 6.13 6.05
C ASN A 53 -4.03 5.57 4.74
N LEU A 54 -3.61 6.07 3.58
CA LEU A 54 -4.04 5.53 2.28
C LEU A 54 -3.55 4.09 2.07
N GLU A 55 -2.28 3.80 2.42
CA GLU A 55 -1.75 2.43 2.36
C GLU A 55 -2.53 1.47 3.29
N ARG A 56 -2.85 1.90 4.52
CA ARG A 56 -3.68 1.11 5.44
C ARG A 56 -5.09 0.85 4.92
N ILE A 57 -5.67 1.81 4.20
CA ILE A 57 -6.96 1.61 3.53
C ILE A 57 -6.84 0.53 2.44
N GLY A 58 -5.76 0.55 1.65
CA GLY A 58 -5.46 -0.48 0.66
C GLY A 58 -5.34 -1.88 1.27
N ASP A 59 -4.60 -2.00 2.37
CA ASP A 59 -4.49 -3.24 3.16
C ASP A 59 -5.88 -3.74 3.65
N HIS A 60 -6.74 -2.84 4.14
CA HIS A 60 -8.10 -3.20 4.55
C HIS A 60 -8.96 -3.66 3.38
N VAL A 61 -8.85 -3.01 2.22
CA VAL A 61 -9.55 -3.43 1.00
C VAL A 61 -9.09 -4.82 0.55
N THR A 62 -7.78 -5.10 0.64
CA THR A 62 -7.22 -6.44 0.37
C THR A 62 -7.83 -7.50 1.28
N ASN A 63 -7.88 -7.25 2.60
CA ASN A 63 -8.46 -8.19 3.56
C ASN A 63 -9.95 -8.45 3.27
N ILE A 64 -10.71 -7.41 2.91
CA ILE A 64 -12.12 -7.57 2.52
C ILE A 64 -12.24 -8.41 1.24
N ALA A 65 -11.37 -8.17 0.26
CA ALA A 65 -11.38 -8.89 -1.01
C ALA A 65 -11.05 -10.38 -0.83
N GLU A 66 -10.06 -10.72 0.00
CA GLU A 66 -9.70 -12.09 0.34
C GLU A 66 -10.86 -12.81 1.06
N ASN A 67 -11.49 -12.16 2.04
CA ASN A 67 -12.64 -12.71 2.74
C ASN A 67 -13.83 -12.93 1.80
N ALA A 68 -14.15 -11.97 0.94
CA ALA A 68 -15.21 -12.11 -0.05
C ALA A 68 -14.92 -13.24 -1.05
N TYR A 69 -13.67 -13.40 -1.47
CA TYR A 69 -13.24 -14.49 -2.35
C TYR A 69 -13.45 -15.85 -1.69
N TYR A 70 -13.09 -15.98 -0.42
CA TYR A 70 -13.32 -17.19 0.37
C TYR A 70 -14.80 -17.54 0.49
N VAL A 71 -15.65 -16.54 0.80
CA VAL A 71 -17.10 -16.73 0.89
C VAL A 71 -17.71 -17.19 -0.44
N LEU A 72 -17.20 -16.70 -1.57
CA LEU A 72 -17.72 -17.06 -2.90
C LEU A 72 -17.22 -18.41 -3.42
N THR A 73 -15.96 -18.77 -3.14
CA THR A 73 -15.29 -19.92 -3.77
C THR A 73 -15.10 -21.10 -2.83
N GLY A 74 -15.21 -20.89 -1.52
CA GLY A 74 -14.81 -21.86 -0.50
C GLY A 74 -13.29 -22.06 -0.38
N THR A 75 -12.48 -21.29 -1.11
CA THR A 75 -11.02 -21.43 -1.16
C THR A 75 -10.32 -20.14 -0.79
N GLN A 76 -9.13 -20.24 -0.19
CA GLN A 76 -8.34 -19.08 0.21
C GLN A 76 -7.35 -18.69 -0.89
N LEU A 77 -7.16 -17.40 -1.12
CA LEU A 77 -6.10 -16.91 -2.00
C LEU A 77 -4.72 -17.17 -1.37
N PRO A 78 -3.64 -17.32 -2.18
CA PRO A 78 -2.30 -17.64 -1.66
C PRO A 78 -1.84 -16.63 -0.60
N ALA A 79 -1.38 -17.11 0.56
CA ALA A 79 -1.02 -16.26 1.71
C ALA A 79 0.17 -15.32 1.42
N ASN A 80 1.13 -15.75 0.61
CA ASN A 80 2.31 -14.96 0.27
C ASN A 80 2.01 -14.05 -0.92
N ARG A 81 1.61 -12.80 -0.62
CA ARG A 81 1.74 -11.68 -1.57
C ARG A 81 3.03 -10.91 -1.23
N PRO A 82 3.92 -10.64 -2.21
CA PRO A 82 5.06 -9.77 -1.96
C PRO A 82 4.55 -8.37 -1.63
N LYS A 83 4.76 -7.91 -0.39
CA LYS A 83 4.57 -6.51 -0.01
C LYS A 83 5.83 -5.74 -0.39
N GLN A 84 5.69 -4.63 -1.13
CA GLN A 84 6.80 -3.78 -1.56
C GLN A 84 6.95 -2.51 -0.68
N ASP A 85 6.73 -2.63 0.63
CA ASP A 85 7.11 -1.56 1.57
C ASP A 85 8.62 -1.65 1.84
N GLU A 86 9.39 -0.80 1.16
CA GLU A 86 10.84 -0.71 1.31
C GLU A 86 11.25 0.46 2.22
N THR A 87 10.31 1.12 2.91
CA THR A 87 10.63 2.33 3.70
C THR A 87 11.58 2.04 4.86
N ALA A 88 11.57 0.81 5.38
CA ALA A 88 12.47 0.35 6.44
C ALA A 88 13.88 -0.01 5.95
N MET A 89 14.07 -0.15 4.63
CA MET A 89 15.37 -0.49 4.04
C MET A 89 16.14 0.80 3.77
N SER A 90 17.19 1.07 4.55
CA SER A 90 18.22 2.01 4.10
C SER A 90 18.83 1.41 2.84
N ALA A 91 18.73 2.11 1.70
CA ALA A 91 19.50 1.73 0.52
C ALA A 91 20.97 1.51 0.93
N PRO A 92 21.64 0.43 0.49
CA PRO A 92 23.09 0.38 0.64
C PRO A 92 23.63 1.61 -0.09
N ALA A 93 24.47 2.38 0.60
CA ALA A 93 25.29 3.38 -0.05
C ALA A 93 26.00 2.72 -1.23
N ALA A 94 25.97 3.39 -2.38
CA ALA A 94 26.69 2.99 -3.59
C ALA A 94 28.15 2.64 -3.30
#